data_AF-Q5LSW3-F1
#
_entry.id   AF-Q5LSW3-F1
#
_cell.length_a   1.000
_cell.length_b   1.000
_cell.length_c   1.000
_cell.angle_alpha   90.00
_cell.angle_beta   90.00
_cell.angle_gamma   90.00
#
_symmetry.space_group_name_H-M   'P 1'
#
loop_
_entity.id
_entity.type
_entity.pdbx_description
1 polymer ?
#
loop_
_entity_poly.entity_id
_entity_poly.type
_entity_poly.pdbx_seq_one_letter_code
_entity_poly.pdbx_strand_id
1 'polypeptide(L)'
;MLVMFDRLDQAGVILHLDAISGPPARAGIRIGVVSAQGRLGQLRFLPRVVIDCSGKGDLSARIGVPYTLGDERGNMMAVSRTFHMVGADPQAVFTRGDPCFRHTRHYQGRLPSDLYKL
;
A
#
# COMPACT_ATOMS: atom_id res chain seq x y z
N MET A 1 -2.41 5.98 15.42
CA MET A 1 -2.16 4.62 14.87
C MET A 1 -2.65 3.50 15.79
N LEU A 2 -2.50 3.59 17.12
CA LEU A 2 -2.95 2.54 18.07
C LEU A 2 -4.46 2.23 18.06
N VAL A 3 -5.30 3.23 17.81
CA VAL A 3 -6.77 3.10 17.90
C VAL A 3 -7.32 2.04 16.94
N MET A 4 -6.74 1.88 15.75
CA MET A 4 -7.27 0.90 14.78
C MET A 4 -7.06 -0.55 15.25
N PHE A 5 -5.87 -0.88 15.75
CA PHE A 5 -5.55 -2.24 16.18
C PHE A 5 -6.36 -2.64 17.42
N ASP A 6 -6.52 -1.71 18.36
CA ASP A 6 -7.36 -1.91 19.54
C ASP A 6 -8.82 -2.22 19.16
N ARG A 7 -9.38 -1.53 18.15
CA ARG A 7 -10.73 -1.81 17.65
C ARG A 7 -10.86 -3.17 16.98
N LEU A 8 -9.83 -3.60 16.25
CA LEU A 8 -9.81 -4.92 15.61
C LEU A 8 -9.71 -6.05 16.65
N ASP A 9 -8.88 -5.85 17.68
CA ASP A 9 -8.74 -6.79 18.80
C ASP A 9 -10.07 -6.93 19.57
N GLN A 10 -10.71 -5.81 19.91
CA GLN A 10 -12.04 -5.80 20.56
C GLN A 10 -13.13 -6.48 19.71
N ALA A 11 -13.00 -6.47 18.38
CA ALA A 11 -13.89 -7.17 17.47
C ALA A 11 -13.56 -8.67 17.32
N GLY A 12 -12.53 -9.18 18.02
CA GLY A 12 -12.09 -10.57 17.95
C GLY A 12 -11.29 -10.92 16.70
N VAL A 13 -10.70 -9.93 16.02
CA VAL A 13 -9.86 -10.16 14.84
C VAL A 13 -8.48 -10.63 15.26
N ILE A 14 -8.08 -11.81 14.78
CA ILE A 14 -6.71 -12.32 14.99
C ILE A 14 -5.78 -11.64 13.99
N LEU A 15 -4.85 -10.82 14.50
CA LEU A 15 -3.88 -10.10 13.69
C LEU A 15 -2.56 -10.87 13.59
N HIS A 16 -2.13 -11.14 12.35
CA HIS A 16 -0.77 -11.61 12.07
C HIS A 16 0.06 -10.44 11.53
N LEU A 17 0.62 -9.65 12.44
CA LEU A 17 1.57 -8.58 12.12
C LEU A 17 2.93 -9.19 11.75
N ASP A 18 3.77 -8.40 11.07
CA ASP A 18 5.08 -8.84 10.55
C ASP A 18 5.00 -10.12 9.70
N ALA A 19 3.89 -10.29 8.98
CA ALA A 19 3.66 -11.40 8.07
C ALA A 19 3.40 -10.91 6.65
N ILE A 20 3.98 -11.60 5.67
CA ILE A 20 3.79 -11.32 4.25
C ILE A 20 3.00 -12.47 3.64
N SER A 21 1.82 -12.17 3.09
CA SER A 21 1.04 -13.17 2.36
C SER A 21 1.65 -13.47 1.00
N GLY A 22 1.73 -14.75 0.66
CA GLY A 22 1.88 -15.19 -0.72
C GLY A 22 0.55 -15.13 -1.48
N PRO A 23 0.58 -15.38 -2.80
CA PRO A 23 -0.65 -15.52 -3.58
C PRO A 23 -1.47 -16.71 -3.06
N PRO A 24 -2.80 -16.59 -2.99
CA PRO A 24 -3.67 -17.71 -2.63
C PRO A 24 -3.53 -18.87 -3.61
N ALA A 25 -3.67 -20.11 -3.15
CA ALA A 25 -3.74 -21.26 -4.04
C ALA A 25 -5.20 -21.64 -4.33
N ARG A 26 -5.50 -21.87 -5.61
CA ARG A 26 -6.83 -22.28 -6.08
C ARG A 26 -7.06 -23.78 -5.85
N ALA A 27 -8.30 -24.12 -5.54
CA ALA A 27 -8.87 -25.46 -5.56
C ALA A 27 -10.09 -25.43 -6.50
N GLY A 28 -9.85 -25.68 -7.79
CA GLY A 28 -10.86 -25.45 -8.84
C GLY A 28 -11.26 -23.98 -8.91
N ILE A 29 -12.56 -23.70 -8.73
CA ILE A 29 -13.12 -22.34 -8.77
C ILE A 29 -13.01 -21.58 -7.43
N ARG A 30 -12.52 -22.22 -6.36
CA ARG A 30 -12.41 -21.61 -5.02
C ARG A 30 -10.95 -21.37 -4.64
N ILE A 31 -10.72 -20.49 -3.67
CA ILE A 31 -9.43 -20.41 -2.97
C ILE A 31 -9.43 -21.48 -1.88
N GLY A 32 -8.44 -22.37 -1.90
CA GLY A 32 -8.32 -23.46 -0.93
C GLY A 32 -7.39 -23.14 0.24
N VAL A 33 -6.30 -22.39 -0.02
CA VAL A 33 -5.33 -22.04 1.02
C VAL A 33 -4.72 -20.66 0.74
N VAL A 34 -4.43 -19.93 1.82
CA VAL A 34 -3.58 -18.75 1.81
C VAL A 34 -2.35 -19.06 2.65
N SER A 35 -1.16 -18.93 2.08
CA SER A 35 0.09 -19.08 2.80
C SER A 35 0.66 -17.70 3.10
N ALA A 36 1.22 -17.52 4.30
CA ALA A 36 1.98 -16.33 4.66
C ALA A 36 3.30 -16.72 5.29
N GLN A 37 4.30 -15.86 5.17
CA GLN A 37 5.57 -15.98 5.88
C GLN A 37 5.59 -14.99 7.03
N GLY A 38 5.61 -15.49 8.25
CA GLY A 38 5.83 -14.68 9.45
C GLY A 38 7.25 -14.85 9.98
N ARG A 39 7.60 -14.09 11.02
CA ARG A 39 8.91 -14.17 11.69
C ARG A 39 9.20 -15.56 12.28
N LEU A 40 8.16 -16.28 12.71
CA LEU A 40 8.27 -17.60 13.35
C LEU A 40 8.15 -18.76 12.35
N GLY A 41 8.04 -18.46 11.05
CA GLY A 41 7.91 -19.46 10.00
C GLY A 41 6.64 -19.31 9.18
N GLN A 42 6.31 -20.37 8.45
CA GLN A 42 5.19 -20.37 7.52
C GLN A 42 3.85 -20.54 8.23
N LEU A 43 2.89 -19.72 7.85
CA LEU A 43 1.48 -19.77 8.26
C LEU A 43 0.65 -20.30 7.09
N ARG A 44 -0.38 -21.09 7.40
CA ARG A 44 -1.34 -21.60 6.40
C ARG A 44 -2.75 -21.40 6.90
N PHE A 45 -3.58 -20.75 6.09
CA PHE A 45 -4.97 -20.48 6.39
C PHE A 45 -5.87 -21.24 5.41
N LEU A 46 -6.99 -21.77 5.89
CA LEU A 46 -8.03 -22.43 5.09
C LEU A 46 -9.31 -21.58 5.13
N PRO A 47 -9.33 -20.42 4.45
CA PRO A 47 -10.43 -19.47 4.56
C PRO A 47 -11.66 -19.92 3.77
N ARG A 48 -12.84 -19.46 4.19
CA ARG A 48 -14.07 -19.54 3.38
C ARG A 48 -14.18 -18.40 2.37
N VAL A 49 -13.63 -17.24 2.73
CA VAL A 49 -13.61 -16.00 1.93
C VAL A 49 -12.26 -15.33 2.12
N VAL A 50 -11.71 -14.76 1.04
CA VAL A 50 -10.50 -13.95 1.06
C VAL A 50 -10.85 -12.56 0.54
N ILE A 51 -10.47 -11.53 1.29
CA ILE A 51 -10.57 -10.13 0.89
C ILE A 51 -9.15 -9.65 0.60
N ASP A 52 -8.86 -9.30 -0.66
CA ASP A 52 -7.55 -8.78 -1.05
C ASP A 52 -7.45 -7.28 -0.77
N CYS A 53 -6.69 -6.95 0.27
CA CYS A 53 -6.41 -5.57 0.67
C CYS A 53 -4.95 -5.17 0.40
N SER A 54 -4.27 -5.79 -0.56
CA SER A 54 -2.88 -5.47 -0.97
C SER A 54 -2.72 -4.07 -1.61
N GLY A 55 -3.82 -3.35 -1.83
CA GLY A 55 -3.86 -2.02 -2.44
C GLY A 55 -3.79 -2.06 -3.96
N LYS A 56 -2.84 -2.79 -4.56
CA LYS A 56 -2.77 -2.99 -6.01
C LYS A 56 -3.59 -4.16 -6.53
N GLY A 57 -4.06 -5.03 -5.64
CA GLY A 57 -4.70 -6.29 -6.02
C GLY A 57 -3.71 -7.29 -6.62
N ASP A 58 -2.42 -7.20 -6.26
CA ASP A 58 -1.38 -8.01 -6.89
C ASP A 58 -1.51 -9.49 -6.53
N LEU A 59 -2.02 -9.81 -5.33
CA LEU A 59 -2.34 -11.19 -4.95
C LEU A 59 -3.46 -11.78 -5.80
N SER A 60 -4.52 -11.00 -6.06
CA SER A 60 -5.62 -11.39 -6.96
C SER A 60 -5.14 -11.53 -8.41
N ALA A 61 -4.32 -10.59 -8.89
CA ALA A 61 -3.75 -10.66 -10.24
C ALA A 61 -2.88 -11.90 -10.43
N ARG A 62 -2.05 -12.27 -9.43
CA ARG A 62 -1.18 -13.45 -9.46
C ARG A 62 -1.92 -14.77 -9.60
N ILE A 63 -3.20 -14.83 -9.20
CA ILE A 63 -4.03 -16.02 -9.36
C ILE A 63 -4.90 -15.95 -10.62
N GLY A 64 -4.75 -14.92 -11.47
CA GLY A 64 -5.50 -14.77 -12.72
C GLY A 64 -6.91 -14.23 -12.53
N VAL A 65 -7.16 -13.40 -11.52
CA VAL A 65 -8.37 -12.56 -11.52
C VAL A 65 -8.25 -11.53 -12.64
N PRO A 66 -9.28 -11.33 -13.49
CA PRO A 66 -9.25 -10.33 -14.55
C PRO A 66 -9.05 -8.91 -14.01
N TYR A 67 -8.21 -8.13 -14.68
CA TYR A 67 -7.97 -6.71 -14.38
C TYR A 67 -7.67 -5.95 -15.68
N THR A 68 -7.86 -4.63 -15.64
CA THR A 68 -7.48 -3.73 -16.74
C THR A 68 -6.32 -2.87 -16.27
N LEU A 69 -5.35 -2.65 -17.16
CA LEU A 69 -4.25 -1.73 -16.91
C LEU A 69 -4.66 -0.32 -17.33
N GLY A 70 -4.72 0.59 -16.36
CA GLY A 70 -4.79 2.01 -16.65
C GLY A 70 -6.00 2.40 -17.51
N ASP A 71 -5.75 3.24 -18.50
CA ASP A 71 -6.72 3.71 -19.50
C ASP A 71 -6.56 3.08 -20.89
N GLU A 72 -5.88 1.92 -20.99
CA GLU A 72 -5.53 1.24 -22.25
C GLU A 72 -4.53 1.99 -23.15
N ARG A 73 -4.16 3.23 -22.82
CA ARG A 73 -3.17 4.04 -23.53
C ARG A 73 -1.81 4.09 -22.83
N GLY A 74 -1.65 3.26 -21.80
CA GLY A 74 -0.45 3.19 -20.97
C GLY A 74 -0.46 4.17 -19.78
N ASN A 75 -1.53 4.95 -19.57
CA ASN A 75 -1.62 5.80 -18.39
C ASN A 75 -2.15 5.00 -17.21
N MET A 76 -1.37 4.92 -16.14
CA MET A 76 -1.73 4.25 -14.89
C MET A 76 -2.05 5.29 -13.82
N MET A 77 -2.81 4.90 -12.78
CA MET A 77 -2.97 5.75 -11.60
C MET A 77 -1.58 6.06 -11.02
N ALA A 78 -1.28 7.34 -10.80
CA ALA A 78 -0.02 7.76 -10.22
C ALA A 78 0.15 7.12 -8.83
N VAL A 79 1.29 6.47 -8.60
CA VAL A 79 1.61 5.94 -7.28
C VAL A 79 1.94 7.11 -6.34
N SER A 80 1.25 7.18 -5.21
CA SER A 80 1.59 8.13 -4.16
C SER A 80 2.77 7.59 -3.35
N ARG A 81 3.86 8.36 -3.26
CA ARG A 81 4.96 8.12 -2.31
C ARG A 81 4.95 9.24 -1.30
N THR A 82 4.50 8.95 -0.09
CA THR A 82 4.53 9.89 1.04
C THR A 82 5.75 9.59 1.89
N PHE A 83 6.55 10.61 2.17
CA PHE A 83 7.71 10.52 3.05
C PHE A 83 7.83 11.83 3.84
N HIS A 84 8.30 11.74 5.08
CA HIS A 84 8.61 12.90 5.89
C HIS A 84 10.08 13.26 5.70
N MET A 85 10.36 14.49 5.27
CA MET A 85 11.71 15.04 5.27
C MET A 85 11.87 15.91 6.51
N VAL A 86 12.73 15.49 7.43
CA VAL A 86 13.04 16.23 8.67
C VAL A 86 14.39 16.93 8.49
N GLY A 87 14.47 18.22 8.83
CA GLY A 87 15.71 19.01 8.75
C GLY A 87 16.17 19.36 7.33
N ALA A 88 15.32 19.15 6.31
CA ALA A 88 15.63 19.56 4.96
C ALA A 88 15.39 21.06 4.77
N ASP A 89 16.32 21.77 4.10
CA ASP A 89 16.12 23.15 3.68
C ASP A 89 15.07 23.20 2.55
N PRO A 90 13.88 23.79 2.76
CA PRO A 90 12.84 23.81 1.75
C PRO A 90 13.22 24.60 0.50
N GLN A 91 14.07 25.61 0.61
CA GLN A 91 14.54 26.35 -0.56
C GLN A 91 15.42 25.46 -1.44
N ALA A 92 16.32 24.69 -0.84
CA ALA A 92 17.13 23.71 -1.55
C ALA A 92 16.28 22.58 -2.16
N VAL A 93 15.34 22.00 -1.40
CA VAL A 93 14.48 20.88 -1.83
C VAL A 93 13.57 21.27 -3.01
N PHE A 94 12.99 22.47 -2.97
CA PHE A 94 12.07 22.92 -4.00
C PHE A 94 12.74 23.86 -5.02
N THR A 95 14.08 23.82 -5.12
CA THR A 95 14.81 24.66 -6.07
C THR A 95 14.32 24.39 -7.49
N ARG A 96 14.03 25.48 -8.21
CA ARG A 96 13.51 25.45 -9.57
C ARG A 96 14.53 24.78 -10.50
N GLY A 97 14.19 23.59 -11.02
CA GLY A 97 15.05 22.84 -11.95
C GLY A 97 15.20 21.35 -11.62
N ASP A 98 14.85 20.94 -10.40
CA ASP A 98 14.81 19.53 -10.03
C ASP A 98 13.84 18.76 -10.96
N PRO A 99 14.30 17.68 -11.63
CA PRO A 99 13.46 16.86 -12.50
C PRO A 99 12.13 16.43 -11.88
N CYS A 100 12.10 16.17 -10.56
CA CYS A 100 10.94 15.72 -9.80
C CYS A 100 9.89 16.82 -9.64
N PHE A 101 10.28 18.09 -9.70
CA PHE A 101 9.41 19.25 -9.51
C PHE A 101 9.18 20.07 -10.80
N ARG A 102 9.69 19.61 -11.96
CA ARG A 102 9.49 20.28 -13.26
C ARG A 102 8.03 20.31 -13.75
N HIS A 103 7.19 19.39 -13.28
CA HIS A 103 5.82 19.20 -13.78
C HIS A 103 4.74 19.24 -12.68
N THR A 104 5.07 19.69 -11.47
CA THR A 104 4.08 19.82 -10.39
C THR A 104 3.16 21.02 -10.64
N ARG A 105 2.03 20.78 -11.31
CA ARG A 105 0.90 21.74 -11.42
C ARG A 105 0.26 22.13 -10.07
N HIS A 106 0.76 21.61 -8.95
CA HIS A 106 0.14 21.73 -7.63
C HIS A 106 0.91 22.58 -6.62
N TYR A 107 2.12 23.06 -6.94
CA TYR A 107 2.84 23.93 -6.02
C TYR A 107 2.64 25.41 -6.37
N GLN A 108 1.51 25.98 -5.93
CA GLN A 108 1.20 27.43 -6.08
C GLN A 108 1.98 28.30 -5.08
N GLY A 109 3.25 27.96 -4.77
CA GLY A 109 4.12 28.77 -3.92
C GLY A 109 3.69 28.92 -2.46
N ARG A 110 2.66 28.20 -2.01
CA ARG A 110 2.21 28.22 -0.60
C ARG A 110 2.80 27.02 0.14
N LEU A 111 3.94 27.24 0.79
CA LEU A 111 4.36 26.37 1.89
C LEU A 111 3.28 26.49 2.99
N PRO A 112 2.72 25.38 3.49
CA PRO A 112 1.94 25.41 4.71
C PRO A 112 2.77 26.07 5.82
N SER A 113 2.22 27.06 6.52
CA SER A 113 2.93 27.82 7.56
C SER A 113 3.40 26.98 8.75
N ASP A 114 2.90 25.76 8.84
CA ASP A 114 3.16 24.74 9.85
C ASP A 114 4.17 23.68 9.40
N LEU A 115 4.78 23.81 8.22
CA LEU A 115 5.77 22.85 7.72
C LEU A 115 6.98 22.65 8.67
N TYR A 116 7.24 23.63 9.55
CA TYR A 116 8.33 23.61 10.54
C TYR A 116 7.88 23.19 11.95
N LYS A 117 6.60 22.88 12.16
CA LYS A 117 6.08 22.46 13.46
C LYS A 117 6.11 20.94 13.53
N LEU A 118 7.21 20.42 14.07
CA LEU A 118 7.31 19.07 14.63
C LEU A 118 7.27 19.18 16.15
#